data_AF-A0A6C0UMK5-F1
#
_entry.id   AF-A0A6C0UMK5-F1
#
_cell.length_a   1.000
_cell.length_b   1.000
_cell.length_c   1.000
_cell.angle_alpha   90.00
_cell.angle_beta   90.00
_cell.angle_gamma   90.00
#
_symmetry.space_group_name_H-M   'P 1'
#
loop_
_entity.id
_entity.type
_entity.pdbx_description
1 polymer ?
#
loop_
_entity_poly.entity_id
_entity_poly.type
_entity_poly.pdbx_seq_one_letter_code
_entity_poly.pdbx_strand_id
1 'polypeptide(L)'
;MYLRNFDCLVEYTQFDPSEGVGDGFTDIEGQDISGVCSEVDGVWVAIYPDSEKNTILVQIDGTTWDLYSPDTEVAYNHDYENEKTSFRISDNSNTFTTTYDAWWQDRPDFEPNKWAASREDENADEDIFGYILMLWHRQEKKQHYINNWANEQVD
;
A
#
# COMPACT_ATOMS: atom_id res chain seq x y z
N MET A 1 -14.14 6.94 5.36
CA MET A 1 -12.98 7.87 5.22
C MET A 1 -12.65 8.03 3.75
N TYR A 2 -11.87 9.03 3.35
CA TYR A 2 -11.48 9.20 1.95
C TYR A 2 -10.03 8.81 1.75
N LEU A 3 -9.80 7.87 0.84
CA LEU A 3 -8.48 7.36 0.48
C LEU A 3 -8.21 7.66 -0.98
N ARG A 4 -7.02 8.18 -1.29
CA ARG A 4 -6.59 8.41 -2.67
C ARG A 4 -6.36 7.08 -3.38
N ASN A 5 -6.72 7.01 -4.66
CA ASN A 5 -6.35 5.89 -5.51
C ASN A 5 -4.83 5.91 -5.72
N PHE A 6 -4.16 4.84 -5.29
CA PHE A 6 -2.71 4.69 -5.44
C PHE A 6 -2.31 4.69 -6.92
N ASP A 7 -3.11 4.06 -7.78
CA ASP A 7 -2.83 3.91 -9.21
C ASP A 7 -3.20 5.18 -10.01
N CYS A 8 -4.02 6.08 -9.44
CA CYS A 8 -4.46 7.31 -10.08
C CYS A 8 -4.57 8.45 -9.05
N LEU A 9 -3.50 9.23 -8.90
CA LEU A 9 -3.37 10.23 -7.83
C LEU A 9 -4.42 11.38 -7.85
N VAL A 10 -5.21 11.49 -8.91
CA VAL A 10 -6.30 12.48 -9.05
C VAL A 10 -7.66 11.93 -8.64
N GLU A 11 -7.74 10.65 -8.25
CA GLU A 11 -8.97 9.98 -7.82
C GLU A 11 -8.92 9.60 -6.34
N TYR A 12 -10.11 9.45 -5.74
CA TYR A 12 -10.29 8.90 -4.41
C TYR A 12 -11.52 7.99 -4.34
N THR A 13 -11.61 7.22 -3.26
CA THR A 13 -12.84 6.49 -2.90
C THR A 13 -13.25 6.81 -1.46
N GLN A 14 -14.55 6.71 -1.20
CA GLN A 14 -15.07 6.60 0.16
C GLN A 14 -14.85 5.16 0.64
N PHE A 15 -13.88 4.98 1.53
CA PHE A 15 -13.55 3.70 2.14
C PHE A 15 -14.30 3.50 3.47
N ASP A 16 -14.90 2.34 3.67
CA ASP A 16 -15.47 1.88 4.93
C ASP A 16 -14.48 0.94 5.66
N PRO A 17 -13.80 1.41 6.72
CA PRO A 17 -12.84 0.58 7.46
C PRO A 17 -13.50 -0.59 8.23
N SER A 18 -14.80 -0.53 8.49
CA SER A 18 -15.50 -1.60 9.21
C SER A 18 -15.76 -2.82 8.33
N GLU A 19 -15.92 -2.59 7.03
CA GLU A 19 -16.12 -3.63 6.02
C GLU A 19 -14.84 -3.91 5.22
N GLY A 20 -13.89 -2.97 5.21
CA GLY A 20 -12.64 -3.07 4.46
C GLY A 20 -12.82 -2.90 2.96
N VAL A 21 -13.81 -2.10 2.54
CA VAL A 21 -14.17 -1.91 1.13
C VAL A 21 -14.28 -0.42 0.78
N GLY A 22 -13.91 -0.09 -0.46
CA GLY A 22 -14.18 1.21 -1.06
C GLY A 22 -15.40 1.18 -1.97
N ASP A 23 -16.02 2.34 -2.14
CA ASP A 23 -16.91 2.61 -3.26
C ASP A 23 -16.11 2.74 -4.58
N GLY A 24 -16.77 3.07 -5.69
CA GLY A 24 -16.09 3.41 -6.94
C GLY A 24 -15.22 4.65 -6.82
N PHE A 25 -14.12 4.69 -7.59
CA PHE A 25 -13.24 5.86 -7.65
C PHE A 25 -13.92 7.05 -8.36
N THR A 26 -13.64 8.26 -7.87
CA THR A 26 -14.09 9.53 -8.45
C THR A 26 -12.99 10.59 -8.33
N ASP A 27 -13.05 11.62 -9.17
CA ASP A 27 -12.11 12.75 -9.15
C ASP A 27 -12.08 13.45 -7.80
N ILE A 28 -10.89 13.81 -7.32
CA ILE A 28 -10.71 14.55 -6.07
C ILE A 28 -11.25 15.97 -6.23
N GLU A 29 -12.26 16.32 -5.40
CA GLU A 29 -12.83 17.65 -5.30
C GLU A 29 -12.95 18.07 -3.83
N GLY A 30 -11.93 18.79 -3.32
CA GLY A 30 -11.96 19.45 -2.00
C GLY A 30 -12.15 18.50 -0.81
N GLN A 31 -11.79 17.22 -0.95
CA GLN A 31 -11.85 16.24 0.14
C GLN A 31 -10.54 16.22 0.93
N ASP A 32 -10.67 16.07 2.26
CA ASP A 32 -9.53 15.76 3.12
C ASP A 32 -9.16 14.28 2.94
N ILE A 33 -8.08 14.03 2.20
CA ILE A 33 -7.57 12.69 1.94
C ILE A 33 -6.72 12.23 3.12
N SER A 34 -6.97 11.01 3.60
CA SER A 34 -6.24 10.46 4.75
C SER A 34 -5.72 9.05 4.49
N GLY A 35 -4.81 8.95 3.53
CA GLY A 35 -4.17 7.70 3.14
C GLY A 35 -4.40 7.35 1.67
N VAL A 36 -4.06 6.11 1.33
CA VAL A 36 -4.11 5.58 -0.03
C VAL A 36 -4.76 4.20 -0.06
N CYS A 37 -5.30 3.83 -1.22
CA CYS A 37 -5.84 2.50 -1.46
C CYS A 37 -5.69 2.09 -2.92
N SER A 38 -5.79 0.78 -3.18
CA SER A 38 -5.90 0.20 -4.51
C SER A 38 -6.76 -1.06 -4.43
N GLU A 39 -7.31 -1.47 -5.57
CA GLU A 39 -7.99 -2.76 -5.73
C GLU A 39 -7.08 -3.69 -6.54
N VAL A 40 -6.52 -4.70 -5.89
CA VAL A 40 -5.61 -5.68 -6.52
C VAL A 40 -6.32 -7.03 -6.58
N ASP A 41 -6.54 -7.55 -7.80
CA ASP A 41 -7.26 -8.81 -8.05
C ASP A 41 -8.64 -8.89 -7.35
N GLY A 42 -9.36 -7.77 -7.26
CA GLY A 42 -10.66 -7.69 -6.61
C GLY A 42 -10.60 -7.61 -5.08
N VAL A 43 -9.41 -7.43 -4.51
CA VAL A 43 -9.18 -7.26 -3.07
C VAL A 43 -8.79 -5.81 -2.80
N TRP A 44 -9.52 -5.16 -1.90
CA TRP A 44 -9.17 -3.84 -1.42
C TRP A 44 -7.94 -3.89 -0.51
N VAL A 45 -6.97 -3.04 -0.84
CA VAL A 45 -5.78 -2.76 -0.04
C VAL A 45 -5.84 -1.30 0.38
N ALA A 46 -5.93 -1.04 1.67
CA ALA A 46 -6.02 0.30 2.22
C ALA A 46 -4.89 0.57 3.22
N ILE A 47 -4.33 1.79 3.18
CA ILE A 47 -3.23 2.23 4.04
C ILE A 47 -3.60 3.61 4.57
N TYR A 48 -3.70 3.75 5.89
CA TYR A 48 -4.16 4.99 6.49
C TYR A 48 -3.64 5.18 7.93
N PRO A 49 -3.55 6.43 8.42
CA PRO A 49 -3.07 6.69 9.77
C PRO A 49 -4.12 6.36 10.84
N ASP A 50 -3.68 5.78 11.96
CA ASP A 50 -4.40 5.78 13.23
C ASP A 50 -3.70 6.78 14.16
N SER A 51 -4.24 8.01 14.17
CA SER A 51 -3.68 9.12 14.95
C SER A 51 -3.79 8.91 16.47
N GLU A 52 -4.77 8.14 16.94
CA GLU A 52 -4.91 7.85 18.37
C GLU A 52 -3.82 6.88 18.85
N LYS A 53 -3.53 5.85 18.05
CA LYS A 53 -2.45 4.89 18.34
C LYS A 53 -1.08 5.34 17.82
N ASN A 54 -1.02 6.45 17.11
CA ASN A 54 0.17 6.97 16.45
C ASN A 54 0.86 5.90 15.58
N THR A 55 0.09 5.29 14.68
CA THR A 55 0.59 4.26 13.75
C THR A 55 -0.02 4.38 12.36
N ILE A 56 0.45 3.54 11.44
CA ILE A 56 -0.15 3.33 10.12
C ILE A 56 -0.82 1.96 10.14
N LEU A 57 -2.08 1.92 9.73
CA LEU A 57 -2.84 0.70 9.54
C LEU A 57 -2.77 0.29 8.08
N VAL A 58 -2.58 -1.00 7.87
CA VAL A 58 -2.78 -1.66 6.57
C VAL A 58 -4.01 -2.55 6.72
N GLN A 59 -5.00 -2.40 5.85
CA GLN A 59 -6.19 -3.24 5.82
C GLN A 59 -6.30 -3.93 4.46
N ILE A 60 -6.39 -5.26 4.49
CA ILE A 60 -6.50 -6.12 3.30
C ILE A 60 -7.53 -7.20 3.60
N ASP A 61 -8.50 -7.37 2.71
CA ASP A 61 -9.54 -8.41 2.83
C ASP A 61 -10.22 -8.40 4.21
N GLY A 62 -10.59 -7.19 4.68
CA GLY A 62 -11.20 -6.97 5.99
C GLY A 62 -10.29 -7.15 7.22
N THR A 63 -9.06 -7.67 7.04
CA THR A 63 -8.08 -7.85 8.12
C THR A 63 -7.20 -6.61 8.24
N THR A 64 -6.94 -6.15 9.47
CA THR A 64 -6.14 -4.95 9.73
C THR A 64 -4.87 -5.30 10.50
N TRP A 65 -3.74 -4.75 10.06
CA TRP A 65 -2.44 -4.83 10.72
C TRP A 65 -1.98 -3.45 11.18
N ASP A 66 -1.46 -3.37 12.41
CA ASP A 66 -0.60 -2.25 12.82
C ASP A 66 0.76 -2.45 12.18
N LEU A 67 1.07 -1.65 11.16
CA LEU A 67 2.28 -1.83 10.34
C LEU A 67 3.55 -1.75 11.17
N TYR A 68 3.54 -1.00 12.28
CA TYR A 68 4.71 -0.75 13.11
C TYR A 68 4.68 -1.50 14.45
N SER A 69 3.73 -2.41 14.62
CA SER A 69 3.77 -3.36 15.73
C SER A 69 5.03 -4.24 15.64
N PRO A 70 5.70 -4.55 16.76
CA PRO A 70 6.86 -5.44 16.77
C PRO A 70 6.60 -6.84 16.21
N ASP A 71 5.33 -7.26 16.18
CA ASP A 71 4.91 -8.58 15.71
C ASP A 71 4.60 -8.58 14.20
N THR A 72 4.54 -7.42 13.55
CA THR A 72 4.19 -7.31 12.13
C THR A 72 5.39 -7.55 11.24
N GLU A 73 5.32 -8.59 10.42
CA GLU A 73 6.30 -8.90 9.38
C GLU A 73 5.72 -8.60 8.00
N VAL A 74 6.51 -7.94 7.15
CA VAL A 74 6.19 -7.71 5.73
C VAL A 74 7.27 -8.37 4.88
N ALA A 75 6.86 -9.11 3.85
CA ALA A 75 7.76 -9.66 2.85
C ALA A 75 7.20 -9.37 1.46
N TYR A 76 8.08 -8.95 0.56
CA TYR A 76 7.77 -8.64 -0.82
C TYR A 76 8.94 -9.12 -1.67
N ASN A 77 8.67 -9.99 -2.64
CA ASN A 77 9.71 -10.66 -3.42
C ASN A 77 9.31 -10.81 -4.88
N HIS A 78 10.29 -10.62 -5.75
CA HIS A 78 10.14 -10.79 -7.17
C HIS A 78 10.73 -12.11 -7.65
N ASP A 79 9.93 -12.83 -8.43
CA ASP A 79 10.37 -13.94 -9.25
C ASP A 79 10.56 -13.44 -10.68
N TYR A 80 11.77 -12.98 -10.97
CA TYR A 80 12.14 -12.47 -12.29
C TYR A 80 12.12 -13.53 -13.41
N GLU A 81 12.13 -14.82 -13.07
CA GLU A 81 12.11 -15.89 -14.07
C GLU A 81 10.68 -16.19 -14.53
N ASN A 82 9.72 -16.08 -13.62
CA ASN A 82 8.31 -16.29 -13.90
C ASN A 82 7.50 -15.00 -14.05
N GLU A 83 8.16 -13.83 -13.97
CA GLU A 83 7.56 -12.50 -14.07
C GLU A 83 6.44 -12.27 -13.03
N LYS A 84 6.65 -12.81 -11.82
CA LYS A 84 5.70 -12.71 -10.70
C LYS A 84 6.24 -11.89 -9.54
N THR A 85 5.33 -11.31 -8.78
CA THR A 85 5.60 -10.72 -7.47
C THR A 85 4.81 -11.46 -6.41
N SER A 86 5.43 -11.72 -5.27
CA SER A 86 4.77 -12.29 -4.09
C SER A 86 4.82 -11.29 -2.94
N PHE A 87 3.68 -11.10 -2.28
CA PHE A 87 3.55 -10.27 -1.09
C PHE A 87 3.01 -11.09 0.09
N ARG A 88 3.51 -10.80 1.28
CA ARG A 88 3.01 -11.34 2.56
C ARG A 88 3.06 -10.25 3.62
N ILE A 89 1.97 -10.13 4.37
CA ILE A 89 1.93 -9.43 5.66
C ILE A 89 1.38 -10.38 6.71
N SER A 90 1.99 -10.41 7.89
CA SER A 90 1.57 -11.28 8.98
C SER A 90 1.84 -10.65 10.34
N ASP A 91 1.00 -11.01 11.31
CA ASP A 91 1.25 -10.81 12.73
C ASP A 91 1.06 -12.14 13.49
N ASN A 92 0.97 -12.08 14.82
CA ASN A 92 0.75 -13.27 15.66
C ASN A 92 -0.59 -14.00 15.44
N SER A 93 -1.57 -13.36 14.78
CA SER A 93 -2.94 -13.87 14.65
C SER A 93 -3.37 -14.13 13.20
N ASN A 94 -2.87 -13.32 12.27
CA ASN A 94 -3.35 -13.27 10.90
C ASN A 94 -2.19 -13.28 9.91
N THR A 95 -2.44 -13.79 8.71
CA THR A 95 -1.48 -13.75 7.60
C THR A 95 -2.27 -13.58 6.31
N PHE A 96 -1.83 -12.63 5.49
CA PHE A 96 -2.25 -12.48 4.11
C PHE A 96 -1.08 -12.82 3.19
N THR A 97 -1.34 -13.51 2.08
CA THR A 97 -0.34 -13.84 1.07
C THR A 97 -0.98 -13.82 -0.30
N THR A 98 -0.31 -13.20 -1.26
CA THR A 98 -0.73 -13.21 -2.67
C THR A 98 0.49 -13.34 -3.58
N THR A 99 0.24 -13.86 -4.79
CA THR A 99 1.20 -13.88 -5.89
C THR A 99 0.48 -13.43 -7.15
N TYR A 100 1.02 -12.43 -7.81
CA TYR A 100 0.41 -11.75 -8.96
C TYR A 100 1.47 -11.42 -10.01
N ASP A 101 1.00 -10.93 -11.15
CA ASP A 101 1.83 -10.47 -12.25
C ASP A 101 2.72 -9.30 -11.81
N ALA A 102 4.02 -9.36 -12.10
CA ALA A 102 4.91 -8.25 -11.74
C ALA A 102 4.59 -7.01 -12.57
N TRP A 103 4.68 -5.81 -11.96
CA TRP A 103 4.36 -4.54 -12.61
C TRP A 103 5.16 -4.27 -13.91
N TRP A 104 6.32 -4.90 -14.06
CA TRP A 104 7.15 -4.81 -15.26
C TRP A 104 6.95 -5.90 -16.30
N GLN A 105 6.10 -6.91 -16.08
CA GLN A 105 6.02 -8.06 -16.99
C GLN A 105 5.73 -7.61 -18.44
N ASP A 106 4.90 -6.57 -18.60
CA ASP A 106 4.45 -6.06 -19.88
C ASP A 106 5.27 -4.84 -20.35
N ARG A 107 6.38 -4.53 -19.65
CA ARG A 107 7.25 -3.38 -19.98
C ARG A 107 8.46 -3.83 -20.80
N PRO A 108 8.45 -3.62 -22.13
CA PRO A 108 9.57 -4.02 -22.99
C PRO A 108 10.83 -3.19 -22.74
N ASP A 109 10.72 -2.05 -22.06
CA ASP A 109 11.83 -1.17 -21.68
C ASP A 109 12.45 -1.52 -20.32
N PHE A 110 11.84 -2.44 -19.56
CA PHE A 110 12.35 -2.87 -18.28
C PHE A 110 13.20 -4.12 -18.42
N GLU A 111 14.52 -3.98 -18.30
CA GLU A 111 15.40 -5.12 -18.10
C GLU A 111 15.45 -5.49 -16.60
N PRO A 112 15.04 -6.71 -16.21
CA PRO A 112 15.14 -7.15 -14.83
C PRO A 112 16.61 -7.40 -14.48
N ASN A 113 17.26 -6.39 -13.92
CA ASN A 113 18.61 -6.57 -13.40
C ASN A 113 18.54 -7.33 -12.07
N LYS A 114 18.81 -8.64 -12.13
CA LYS A 114 18.83 -9.55 -10.96
C LYS A 114 19.77 -9.10 -9.82
N TRP A 115 20.63 -8.10 -10.06
CA TRP A 115 21.59 -7.53 -9.11
C TRP A 115 21.25 -6.09 -8.67
N ALA A 116 20.20 -5.49 -9.24
CA ALA A 116 19.77 -4.14 -8.87
C ALA A 116 18.87 -4.21 -7.62
N ALA A 117 19.49 -4.27 -6.45
CA ALA A 117 18.84 -3.98 -5.17
C ALA A 117 18.33 -2.51 -5.05
N SER A 118 18.48 -1.70 -6.11
CA SER A 118 18.23 -0.26 -6.12
C SER A 118 16.83 0.16 -6.58
N ARG A 119 15.89 -0.78 -6.73
CA ARG A 119 14.52 -0.48 -7.22
C ARG A 119 13.43 -0.52 -6.15
N GLU A 120 13.79 -0.61 -4.86
CA GLU A 120 12.81 -0.51 -3.76
C GLU A 120 11.96 0.77 -3.86
N ASP A 121 12.55 1.89 -4.31
CA ASP A 121 11.82 3.14 -4.53
C ASP A 121 10.89 3.05 -5.76
N GLU A 122 11.33 2.48 -6.89
CA GLU A 122 10.48 2.28 -8.07
C GLU A 122 9.30 1.34 -7.76
N ASN A 123 9.53 0.28 -6.97
CA ASN A 123 8.48 -0.62 -6.52
C ASN A 123 7.42 0.10 -5.69
N ALA A 124 7.81 1.06 -4.86
CA ALA A 124 6.89 1.80 -4.00
C ALA A 124 6.07 2.85 -4.76
N ASP A 125 6.48 3.23 -5.97
CA ASP A 125 5.76 4.14 -6.85
C ASP A 125 4.82 3.38 -7.81
N GLU A 126 5.17 2.13 -8.17
CA GLU A 126 4.45 1.34 -9.17
C GLU A 126 3.55 0.24 -8.56
N ASP A 127 3.75 -0.14 -7.30
CA ASP A 127 3.05 -1.25 -6.65
C ASP A 127 2.69 -0.93 -5.18
N ILE A 128 1.40 -0.99 -4.84
CA ILE A 128 0.93 -0.70 -3.48
C ILE A 128 1.54 -1.65 -2.42
N PHE A 129 1.83 -2.90 -2.77
CA PHE A 129 2.50 -3.83 -1.87
C PHE A 129 3.98 -3.49 -1.71
N GLY A 130 4.62 -2.99 -2.76
CA GLY A 130 5.95 -2.36 -2.68
C GLY A 130 5.94 -1.13 -1.77
N TYR A 131 4.89 -0.31 -1.84
CA TYR A 131 4.71 0.85 -0.98
C TYR A 131 4.56 0.47 0.50
N ILE A 132 3.80 -0.60 0.81
CA ILE A 132 3.69 -1.14 2.17
C ILE A 132 5.06 -1.56 2.71
N LEU A 133 5.86 -2.29 1.92
CA LEU A 133 7.22 -2.68 2.31
C LEU A 133 8.10 -1.44 2.58
N MET A 134 8.04 -0.43 1.70
CA MET A 134 8.78 0.82 1.87
C MET A 134 8.39 1.55 3.16
N LEU A 135 7.08 1.62 3.47
CA LEU A 135 6.59 2.22 4.72
C LEU A 135 7.09 1.44 5.94
N TRP A 136 7.05 0.11 5.88
CA TRP A 136 7.51 -0.78 6.95
C TRP A 136 9.00 -0.61 7.25
N HIS A 137 9.85 -0.59 6.21
CA HIS A 137 11.28 -0.36 6.36
C HIS A 137 11.64 1.05 6.87
N ARG A 138 10.75 2.04 6.67
CA ARG A 138 10.97 3.46 7.03
C ARG A 138 10.23 3.87 8.30
N GLN A 139 10.20 3.01 9.33
CA GLN A 139 9.53 3.29 10.60
C GLN A 139 10.02 4.60 11.25
N GLU A 140 11.27 5.01 11.02
CA GLU A 140 11.83 6.28 11.50
C GLU A 140 11.11 7.51 10.94
N LYS A 141 10.45 7.38 9.77
CA LYS A 141 9.65 8.43 9.12
C LYS A 141 8.16 8.37 9.46
N LYS A 142 7.72 7.44 10.32
CA LYS A 142 6.30 7.25 10.70
C LYS A 142 5.56 8.56 10.97
N GLN A 143 6.13 9.44 11.81
CA GLN A 143 5.47 10.69 12.19
C GLN A 143 5.30 11.64 10.99
N HIS A 144 6.25 11.64 10.05
CA HIS A 144 6.14 12.43 8.83
C HIS A 144 4.96 11.96 7.97
N TYR A 145 4.81 10.64 7.78
CA TYR A 145 3.69 10.09 7.02
C TYR A 145 2.33 10.36 7.67
N ILE A 146 2.20 10.12 8.98
CA ILE A 146 0.98 10.42 9.74
C ILE A 146 0.62 11.91 9.63
N ASN A 147 1.61 12.80 9.76
CA ASN A 147 1.37 14.24 9.66
C ASN A 147 0.98 14.68 8.25
N ASN A 148 1.58 14.10 7.21
CA ASN A 148 1.26 14.47 5.82
C ASN A 148 -0.20 14.10 5.51
N TRP A 149 -0.64 12.88 5.83
CA TRP A 149 -2.02 12.45 5.62
C TRP A 149 -3.04 13.09 6.57
N ALA A 150 -2.60 13.72 7.66
CA ALA A 150 -3.47 14.53 8.51
C ALA A 150 -3.65 15.97 7.99
N ASN A 151 -2.78 16.42 7.07
CA ASN A 151 -2.76 17.81 6.57
C ASN A 151 -2.90 17.90 5.05
N GLU A 152 -3.24 16.81 4.38
CA GLU A 152 -3.40 16.78 2.92
C GLU A 152 -4.75 17.37 2.53
N GLN A 153 -4.81 18.70 2.48
CA GLN A 153 -5.88 19.43 1.82
C GLN A 153 -5.58 19.42 0.32
N VAL A 154 -6.47 18.82 -0.47
CA VAL A 154 -6.38 18.90 -1.92
C VAL A 154 -7.15 20.15 -2.34
N ASP A 155 -6.42 21.26 -2.54
CA ASP A 155 -6.91 22.52 -3.10
C ASP A 155 -7.31 22.37 -4.59
#